data_AF-A0A9D5V9N6-F1
#
_entry.id   AF-A0A9D5V9N6-F1
#
_cell.length_a   1.000
_cell.length_b   1.000
_cell.length_c   1.000
_cell.angle_alpha   90.00
_cell.angle_beta   90.00
_cell.angle_gamma   90.00
#
_symmetry.space_group_name_H-M   'P 1'
#
loop_
_entity.id
_entity.type
_entity.pdbx_description
1 polymer ?
#
loop_
_entity_poly.entity_id
_entity_poly.type
_entity_poly.pdbx_seq_one_letter_code
_entity_poly.pdbx_strand_id
1 'polypeptide(L)'
;MKKLLVHKLPVLVVAVGVLVLLLKGNASAEGAENLTADILKIGMPYEEVKAIIANHPLERGAAAPGREPMAGWTSALDEAVPISSNYSVATLTHLAEWDDKDSPFLRTGQTLLIFRDGILISKTMTAFRWETAKPLDLDGAPGFVTSEYSGGAHCCYTYHVVALSPEPKTVQVIELDDSPGEIESCGERTCLNLVDDTFAEWRGPFATSIHAPVHLSLENGGFRFDQSLMRKTQATVSAASLNTIRHAFEIARKPDETDAAYRMLGQALLEFIYTGQAIQCEAVLQEVWPTDVSAKHAFSREFLETLRKSPYWNDLLAMNGGTIMGVRN
;
A
#
# COMPACT_ATOMS: atom_id res chain seq x y z
N MET A 1 19.99 -34.74 -13.08
CA MET A 1 19.16 -33.98 -14.04
C MET A 1 18.87 -32.52 -13.65
N LYS A 2 19.31 -31.98 -12.49
CA LYS A 2 19.01 -30.58 -12.06
C LYS A 2 19.97 -29.47 -12.57
N LYS A 3 21.05 -29.78 -13.29
CA LYS A 3 22.05 -28.78 -13.73
C LYS A 3 21.75 -28.09 -15.08
N LEU A 4 20.68 -28.46 -15.79
CA LEU A 4 20.40 -27.93 -17.13
C LEU A 4 19.45 -26.70 -17.17
N LEU A 5 18.81 -26.33 -16.05
CA LEU A 5 17.86 -25.20 -16.03
C LEU A 5 18.52 -23.83 -15.80
N VAL A 6 19.67 -23.77 -15.13
CA VAL A 6 20.29 -22.50 -14.69
C VAL A 6 20.85 -21.68 -15.86
N HIS A 7 21.23 -22.31 -16.98
CA HIS A 7 21.75 -21.60 -18.16
C HIS A 7 20.68 -21.20 -19.19
N LYS A 8 19.42 -21.59 -19.01
CA LYS A 8 18.32 -21.29 -19.96
C LYS A 8 17.45 -20.11 -19.52
N LEU A 9 17.51 -19.72 -18.26
CA LEU A 9 16.70 -18.64 -17.68
C LEU A 9 17.01 -17.24 -18.25
N PRO A 10 18.28 -16.84 -18.47
CA PRO A 10 18.59 -15.51 -19.01
C PRO A 10 18.07 -15.32 -20.44
N VAL A 11 18.11 -16.39 -21.25
CA VAL A 11 17.64 -16.38 -22.64
C VAL A 11 16.13 -16.16 -22.72
N LEU A 12 15.37 -16.74 -21.80
CA LEU A 12 13.91 -16.59 -21.75
C LEU A 12 13.49 -15.16 -21.37
N VAL A 13 14.22 -14.52 -20.43
CA VAL A 13 13.94 -13.15 -20.00
C VAL A 13 14.20 -12.14 -21.13
N VAL A 14 15.30 -12.32 -21.88
CA VAL A 14 15.60 -11.48 -23.06
C VAL A 14 14.54 -11.67 -24.16
N ALA A 15 14.13 -12.91 -24.44
CA ALA A 15 13.10 -13.20 -25.44
C ALA A 15 11.75 -12.53 -25.10
N VAL A 16 11.34 -12.58 -23.84
CA VAL A 16 10.09 -11.94 -23.38
C VAL A 16 10.19 -10.41 -23.42
N GLY A 17 11.34 -9.83 -23.02
CA GLY A 17 11.56 -8.39 -23.10
C GLY A 17 11.50 -7.86 -24.54
N VAL A 18 12.10 -8.58 -25.48
CA VAL A 18 12.07 -8.25 -26.92
C VAL A 18 10.66 -8.39 -27.49
N LEU A 19 9.92 -9.45 -27.15
CA LEU A 19 8.54 -9.66 -27.60
C LEU A 19 7.60 -8.54 -27.15
N VAL A 20 7.72 -8.09 -25.89
CA VAL A 20 6.92 -6.98 -25.34
C VAL A 20 7.24 -5.64 -26.02
N LEU A 21 8.50 -5.39 -26.39
CA LEU A 21 8.90 -4.20 -27.12
C LEU A 21 8.40 -4.20 -28.57
N LEU A 22 8.39 -5.36 -29.24
CA LEU A 22 7.89 -5.50 -30.61
C LEU A 22 6.38 -5.33 -30.72
N LEU A 23 5.63 -5.86 -29.76
CA LEU A 23 4.16 -5.69 -29.70
C LEU A 23 3.74 -4.23 -29.47
N LYS A 24 4.63 -3.38 -28.92
CA LYS A 24 4.40 -1.94 -28.77
C LYS A 24 4.78 -1.12 -30.02
N GLY A 25 5.51 -1.70 -30.97
CA GLY A 25 6.18 -0.98 -32.05
C GLY A 25 5.57 -1.07 -33.45
N ASN A 26 4.31 -1.51 -33.61
CA ASN A 26 3.73 -1.84 -34.94
C ASN A 26 4.52 -2.89 -35.74
N ALA A 27 5.23 -3.80 -35.08
CA ALA A 27 5.77 -4.97 -35.77
C ALA A 27 4.59 -5.87 -36.20
N SER A 28 4.65 -6.41 -37.43
CA SER A 28 3.67 -7.41 -37.86
C SER A 28 3.76 -8.64 -36.93
N ALA A 29 2.62 -9.28 -36.65
CA ALA A 29 2.58 -10.49 -35.82
C ALA A 29 3.56 -11.57 -36.32
N GLU A 30 3.70 -11.67 -37.64
CA GLU A 30 4.64 -12.57 -38.32
C GLU A 30 6.12 -12.24 -38.05
N GLY A 31 6.48 -10.95 -37.98
CA GLY A 31 7.84 -10.52 -37.63
C GLY A 31 8.21 -10.80 -36.18
N ALA A 32 7.24 -10.68 -35.26
CA ALA A 32 7.42 -11.02 -33.86
C ALA A 32 7.53 -12.54 -33.63
N GLU A 33 6.73 -13.33 -34.35
CA GLU A 33 6.77 -14.80 -34.29
C GLU A 33 8.08 -15.36 -34.85
N ASN A 34 8.57 -14.85 -35.98
CA ASN A 34 9.83 -15.31 -36.59
C ASN A 34 11.06 -14.99 -35.71
N LEU A 35 11.14 -13.77 -35.14
CA LEU A 35 12.23 -13.43 -34.24
C LEU A 35 12.18 -14.26 -32.94
N THR A 36 10.98 -14.53 -32.43
CA THR A 36 10.79 -15.38 -31.25
C THR A 36 11.22 -16.82 -31.56
N ALA A 37 10.87 -17.36 -32.72
CA ALA A 37 11.28 -18.69 -33.16
C ALA A 37 12.80 -18.79 -33.34
N ASP A 38 13.45 -17.75 -33.85
CA ASP A 38 14.90 -17.70 -34.01
C ASP A 38 15.64 -17.60 -32.66
N ILE A 39 15.15 -16.78 -31.72
CA ILE A 39 15.71 -16.67 -30.37
C ILE A 39 15.49 -17.95 -29.55
N LEU A 40 14.40 -18.68 -29.79
CA LEU A 40 14.06 -19.92 -29.07
C LEU A 40 14.82 -21.17 -29.57
N LYS A 41 15.69 -21.06 -30.57
CA LYS A 41 16.61 -22.16 -30.95
C LYS A 41 17.52 -22.48 -29.75
N ILE A 42 17.23 -23.62 -29.10
CA ILE A 42 17.79 -24.01 -27.81
C ILE A 42 19.31 -24.15 -27.89
N GLY A 43 20.03 -23.24 -27.23
CA GLY A 43 21.48 -23.38 -26.96
C GLY A 43 22.40 -22.28 -27.51
N MET A 44 21.86 -21.19 -28.06
CA MET A 44 22.72 -20.12 -28.59
C MET A 44 23.48 -19.36 -27.49
N PRO A 45 24.79 -19.13 -27.65
CA PRO A 45 25.55 -18.19 -26.83
C PRO A 45 24.99 -16.76 -26.92
N TYR A 46 25.20 -15.96 -25.87
CA TYR A 46 24.75 -14.56 -25.78
C TYR A 46 25.16 -13.71 -26.99
N GLU A 47 26.38 -13.90 -27.50
CA GLU A 47 26.90 -13.18 -28.68
C GLU A 47 26.15 -13.54 -29.98
N GLU A 48 25.61 -14.76 -30.10
CA GLU A 48 24.77 -15.14 -31.25
C GLU A 48 23.39 -14.48 -31.16
N VAL A 49 22.79 -14.39 -29.96
CA VAL A 49 21.52 -13.67 -29.76
C VAL A 49 21.69 -12.18 -30.11
N LYS A 50 22.81 -11.58 -29.68
CA LYS A 50 23.18 -10.19 -30.00
C LYS A 50 23.37 -9.99 -31.51
N ALA A 51 24.03 -10.93 -32.19
CA ALA A 51 24.22 -10.89 -33.65
C ALA A 51 22.92 -11.08 -34.43
N ILE A 52 21.99 -11.92 -33.95
CA ILE A 52 20.66 -12.09 -34.57
C ILE A 52 19.85 -10.81 -34.44
N ILE A 53 19.78 -10.20 -33.25
CA ILE A 53 19.05 -8.94 -33.05
C ILE A 53 19.64 -7.83 -33.93
N ALA A 54 20.97 -7.75 -34.05
CA ALA A 54 21.64 -6.74 -34.86
C ALA A 54 21.40 -6.88 -36.37
N ASN A 55 21.15 -8.10 -36.85
CA ASN A 55 21.03 -8.40 -38.28
C ASN A 55 19.62 -8.79 -38.73
N HIS A 56 18.66 -8.95 -37.81
CA HIS A 56 17.29 -9.33 -38.17
C HIS A 56 16.62 -8.16 -38.90
N PRO A 57 16.12 -8.37 -40.14
CA PRO A 57 15.40 -7.35 -40.87
C PRO A 57 14.02 -7.20 -40.22
N LEU A 58 13.92 -6.39 -39.17
CA LEU A 58 12.64 -5.85 -38.77
C LEU A 58 12.18 -4.96 -39.93
N GLU A 59 11.12 -5.37 -40.62
CA GLU A 59 10.47 -4.53 -41.61
C GLU A 59 10.17 -3.19 -40.94
N ARG A 60 10.94 -2.16 -41.31
CA ARG A 60 10.70 -0.80 -40.85
C ARG A 60 9.38 -0.39 -41.48
N GLY A 61 8.29 -0.50 -40.72
CA GLY A 61 7.04 0.17 -41.07
C GLY A 61 7.40 1.61 -41.43
N ALA A 62 7.06 2.03 -42.65
CA ALA A 62 7.46 3.32 -43.18
C ALA A 62 7.15 4.42 -42.15
N ALA A 63 8.16 5.18 -41.76
CA ALA A 63 7.96 6.33 -40.91
C ALA A 63 6.92 7.24 -41.58
N ALA A 64 5.93 7.71 -40.82
CA ALA A 64 5.08 8.80 -41.28
C ALA A 64 5.99 9.95 -41.76
N PRO A 65 5.70 10.58 -42.92
CA PRO A 65 6.57 11.61 -43.48
C PRO A 65 6.83 12.73 -42.46
N GLY A 66 8.10 12.95 -42.11
CA GLY A 66 8.53 14.03 -41.21
C GLY A 66 9.29 13.65 -39.93
N ARG A 67 9.69 12.38 -39.71
CA ARG A 67 10.58 12.00 -38.59
C ARG A 67 11.88 11.35 -39.09
N GLU A 68 13.01 11.90 -38.66
CA GLU A 68 14.32 11.28 -38.88
C GLU A 68 14.52 10.04 -37.98
N PRO A 69 15.21 9.00 -38.46
CA PRO A 69 15.55 7.84 -37.64
C PRO A 69 16.65 8.21 -36.64
N MET A 70 16.46 7.85 -35.36
CA MET A 70 17.47 8.08 -34.31
C MET A 70 18.77 7.31 -34.62
N ALA A 71 19.86 8.04 -34.83
CA ALA A 71 21.21 7.50 -34.88
C ALA A 71 21.76 7.37 -33.44
N GLY A 72 22.02 6.16 -32.97
CA GLY A 72 22.62 5.97 -31.63
C GLY A 72 22.66 4.56 -31.05
N TRP A 73 22.29 3.51 -31.80
CA TRP A 73 22.13 2.17 -31.22
C TRP A 73 23.41 1.32 -31.11
N THR A 74 24.51 1.68 -31.80
CA THR A 74 25.68 0.79 -31.90
C THR A 74 26.80 1.06 -30.87
N SER A 75 26.84 2.22 -30.20
CA SER A 75 27.95 2.57 -29.28
C SER A 75 27.77 2.10 -27.84
N ALA A 76 26.60 1.57 -27.44
CA ALA A 76 26.28 1.23 -26.06
C ALA A 76 26.68 -0.20 -25.64
N LEU A 77 27.29 -0.98 -26.52
CA LEU A 77 27.56 -2.41 -26.32
C LEU A 77 28.99 -2.72 -25.83
N ASP A 78 29.88 -1.73 -25.78
CA ASP A 78 31.32 -1.92 -25.53
C ASP A 78 31.79 -1.57 -24.10
N GLU A 79 30.92 -1.07 -23.21
CA GLU A 79 31.31 -0.55 -21.88
C GLU A 79 30.92 -1.43 -20.66
N ALA A 80 30.96 -2.76 -20.78
CA ALA A 80 30.72 -3.64 -19.62
C ALA A 80 32.00 -3.98 -18.83
N VAL A 81 32.12 -3.48 -17.59
CA VAL A 81 33.19 -3.79 -16.63
C VAL A 81 32.90 -5.10 -15.87
N PRO A 82 33.88 -6.00 -15.61
CA PRO A 82 33.63 -7.24 -14.89
C PRO A 82 33.58 -7.00 -13.37
N ILE A 83 32.51 -7.45 -12.71
CA ILE A 83 32.37 -7.46 -11.23
C ILE A 83 32.23 -8.90 -10.72
N SER A 84 32.85 -9.14 -9.58
CA SER A 84 33.09 -10.42 -8.92
C SER A 84 31.86 -11.05 -8.25
N SER A 85 32.03 -12.32 -7.87
CA SER A 85 31.05 -13.41 -7.90
C SER A 85 30.07 -13.56 -6.72
N ASN A 86 29.72 -12.52 -5.96
CA ASN A 86 28.88 -12.73 -4.76
C ASN A 86 27.62 -11.87 -4.61
N TYR A 87 27.27 -11.03 -5.59
CA TYR A 87 25.96 -10.36 -5.63
C TYR A 87 25.49 -10.23 -7.08
N SER A 88 24.31 -10.74 -7.40
CA SER A 88 23.66 -10.49 -8.69
C SER A 88 22.59 -9.41 -8.53
N VAL A 89 22.99 -8.15 -8.60
CA VAL A 89 22.08 -7.07 -9.02
C VAL A 89 22.22 -7.00 -10.53
N ALA A 90 21.20 -7.46 -11.26
CA ALA A 90 21.11 -7.18 -12.68
C ALA A 90 20.68 -5.73 -12.86
N THR A 91 21.65 -4.88 -13.18
CA THR A 91 21.40 -3.55 -13.73
C THR A 91 20.65 -3.71 -15.06
N LEU A 92 19.39 -3.32 -15.10
CA LEU A 92 18.60 -3.16 -16.33
C LEU A 92 19.04 -1.85 -16.99
N THR A 93 19.97 -1.94 -17.95
CA THR A 93 20.37 -0.77 -18.74
C THR A 93 19.29 -0.44 -19.76
N HIS A 94 18.78 0.80 -19.66
CA HIS A 94 17.93 1.54 -20.61
C HIS A 94 16.47 1.12 -20.78
N LEU A 95 15.63 1.62 -19.86
CA LEU A 95 14.29 2.10 -20.20
C LEU A 95 14.22 3.59 -19.82
N ALA A 96 14.22 4.44 -20.85
CA ALA A 96 13.82 5.85 -20.96
C ALA A 96 14.21 6.81 -19.81
N GLU A 97 14.83 7.94 -20.19
CA GLU A 97 15.17 9.09 -19.32
C GLU A 97 14.23 9.24 -18.11
N TRP A 98 14.81 8.93 -16.95
CA TRP A 98 14.25 9.07 -15.62
C TRP A 98 14.37 10.51 -15.15
N ASP A 99 13.24 11.14 -14.88
CA ASP A 99 13.17 12.30 -13.99
C ASP A 99 11.91 12.19 -13.13
N ASP A 100 11.98 11.32 -12.12
CA ASP A 100 11.26 11.52 -10.85
C ASP A 100 11.94 10.68 -9.78
N LYS A 101 12.44 11.33 -8.72
CA LYS A 101 13.52 10.81 -7.86
C LYS A 101 13.16 9.74 -6.84
N ASP A 102 11.92 9.23 -6.77
CA ASP A 102 11.47 8.50 -5.57
C ASP A 102 10.70 7.18 -5.79
N SER A 103 10.81 6.48 -6.93
CA SER A 103 10.12 5.18 -7.10
C SER A 103 10.86 4.13 -7.95
N PRO A 104 11.14 2.91 -7.42
CA PRO A 104 11.81 1.84 -8.16
C PRO A 104 10.87 0.96 -9.03
N PHE A 105 9.63 1.38 -9.31
CA PHE A 105 8.64 0.53 -9.97
C PHE A 105 8.40 0.86 -11.46
N LEU A 106 8.40 -0.19 -12.29
CA LEU A 106 8.14 -0.12 -13.72
C LEU A 106 6.62 -0.09 -13.96
N ARG A 107 6.07 1.08 -14.34
CA ARG A 107 4.66 1.22 -14.74
C ARG A 107 4.43 0.65 -16.13
N THR A 108 4.24 -0.67 -16.22
CA THR A 108 3.48 -1.26 -17.32
C THR A 108 2.12 -1.66 -16.78
N GLY A 109 1.04 -1.19 -17.41
CA GLY A 109 -0.30 -1.66 -17.07
C GLY A 109 -0.30 -3.19 -16.96
N GLN A 110 -0.76 -3.69 -15.81
CA GLN A 110 -1.17 -5.07 -15.55
C GLN A 110 -0.15 -6.15 -15.14
N THR A 111 1.09 -5.81 -14.74
CA THR A 111 1.99 -6.85 -14.20
C THR A 111 2.88 -6.34 -13.06
N LEU A 112 2.69 -6.87 -11.85
CA LEU A 112 3.68 -6.76 -10.78
C LEU A 112 4.78 -7.81 -11.03
N LEU A 113 5.96 -7.36 -11.46
CA LEU A 113 7.12 -8.22 -11.68
C LEU A 113 7.92 -8.31 -10.39
N ILE A 114 7.74 -9.38 -9.62
CA ILE A 114 8.56 -9.63 -8.42
C ILE A 114 9.68 -10.57 -8.80
N PHE A 115 10.92 -10.07 -8.81
CA PHE A 115 12.09 -10.89 -9.06
C PHE A 115 12.62 -11.45 -7.75
N ARG A 116 12.33 -12.72 -7.47
CA ARG A 116 13.12 -13.52 -6.54
C ARG A 116 13.75 -14.66 -7.34
N ASP A 117 15.07 -14.67 -7.43
CA ASP A 117 15.86 -15.72 -8.11
C ASP A 117 15.43 -16.03 -9.56
N GLY A 118 14.82 -15.06 -10.26
CA GLY A 118 14.35 -15.22 -11.65
C GLY A 118 12.96 -15.84 -11.83
N ILE A 119 12.12 -15.90 -10.80
CA ILE A 119 10.73 -16.36 -10.93
C ILE A 119 9.80 -15.18 -11.22
N LEU A 120 9.15 -15.22 -12.38
CA LEU A 120 8.11 -14.30 -12.82
C LEU A 120 6.76 -14.70 -12.19
N ILE A 121 6.18 -13.84 -11.34
CA ILE A 121 4.79 -13.99 -10.90
C ILE A 121 3.94 -12.96 -11.62
N SER A 122 3.46 -13.34 -12.80
CA SER A 122 2.45 -12.58 -13.51
C SER A 122 1.08 -13.11 -13.15
N LYS A 123 0.29 -12.33 -12.40
CA LYS A 123 -1.16 -12.50 -12.36
C LYS A 123 -1.76 -11.25 -12.98
N THR A 124 -2.39 -11.41 -14.14
CA THR A 124 -3.14 -10.34 -14.81
C THR A 124 -4.34 -10.01 -13.94
N MET A 125 -4.19 -9.05 -13.02
CA MET A 125 -5.32 -8.43 -12.33
C MET A 125 -5.68 -7.18 -13.13
N THR A 126 -6.61 -7.36 -14.06
CA THR A 126 -7.23 -6.30 -14.85
C THR A 126 -7.94 -5.31 -13.91
N ALA A 127 -7.35 -4.13 -13.73
CA ALA A 127 -7.94 -2.86 -13.23
C ALA A 127 -7.35 -2.23 -11.96
N PHE A 128 -6.33 -2.81 -11.32
CA PHE A 128 -5.74 -2.22 -10.11
C PHE A 128 -4.53 -1.33 -10.40
N ARG A 129 -4.51 -0.13 -9.79
CA ARG A 129 -3.32 0.72 -9.73
C ARG A 129 -2.55 0.37 -8.46
N TRP A 130 -1.40 -0.25 -8.63
CA TRP A 130 -0.41 -0.41 -7.57
C TRP A 130 0.33 0.92 -7.41
N GLU A 131 0.30 1.50 -6.22
CA GLU A 131 0.97 2.78 -5.99
C GLU A 131 2.41 2.58 -5.51
N THR A 132 2.62 1.64 -4.58
CA THR A 132 3.94 1.33 -4.04
C THR A 132 4.09 -0.14 -3.68
N ALA A 133 5.32 -0.64 -3.67
CA ALA A 133 5.70 -1.85 -2.96
C ALA A 133 6.86 -1.51 -2.00
N LYS A 134 6.81 -2.01 -0.77
CA LYS A 134 7.89 -1.85 0.21
C LYS A 134 8.38 -3.24 0.65
N PRO A 135 9.69 -3.53 0.63
CA PRO A 135 10.20 -4.80 1.13
C PRO A 135 9.93 -4.92 2.63
N LEU A 136 9.61 -6.13 3.09
CA LEU A 136 9.37 -6.46 4.49
C LEU A 136 10.16 -7.70 4.90
N ASP A 137 10.59 -7.75 6.16
CA ASP A 137 11.02 -8.97 6.81
C ASP A 137 9.84 -9.58 7.59
N LEU A 138 9.28 -10.67 7.09
CA LEU A 138 8.14 -11.37 7.68
C LEU A 138 8.64 -12.48 8.64
N ASP A 139 9.41 -12.06 9.66
CA ASP A 139 10.07 -12.93 10.65
C ASP A 139 11.08 -13.93 10.05
N GLY A 140 12.06 -13.41 9.33
CA GLY A 140 13.11 -14.16 8.66
C GLY A 140 12.71 -14.65 7.26
N ALA A 141 11.47 -14.41 6.83
CA ALA A 141 11.02 -14.67 5.47
C ALA A 141 10.96 -13.36 4.66
N PRO A 142 11.58 -13.30 3.47
CA PRO A 142 11.45 -12.12 2.62
C PRO A 142 9.99 -11.97 2.18
N GLY A 143 9.48 -10.76 2.31
CA GLY A 143 8.16 -10.36 1.87
C GLY A 143 8.15 -8.95 1.32
N PHE A 144 6.97 -8.49 0.95
CA PHE A 144 6.71 -7.10 0.65
C PHE A 144 5.26 -6.78 0.98
N VAL A 145 4.98 -5.51 1.08
CA VAL A 145 3.63 -4.96 1.17
C VAL A 145 3.40 -4.08 -0.03
N THR A 146 2.19 -4.12 -0.57
CA THR A 146 1.81 -3.31 -1.70
C THR A 146 0.40 -2.77 -1.50
N SER A 147 0.15 -1.56 -2.01
CA SER A 147 -1.13 -0.89 -1.92
C SER A 147 -1.89 -0.95 -3.23
N GLU A 148 -3.18 -1.21 -3.13
CA GLU A 148 -4.15 -1.22 -4.21
C GLU A 148 -5.11 -0.06 -4.02
N TYR A 149 -5.33 0.69 -5.11
CA TYR A 149 -6.32 1.77 -5.17
C TYR A 149 -7.51 1.35 -6.03
N SER A 150 -8.71 1.36 -5.45
CA SER A 150 -9.96 0.92 -6.11
C SER A 150 -10.40 1.80 -7.28
N GLY A 151 -9.98 3.07 -7.34
CA GLY A 151 -10.48 4.03 -8.34
C GLY A 151 -11.76 4.77 -7.98
N GLY A 152 -12.33 4.51 -6.79
CA GLY A 152 -13.57 5.13 -6.31
C GLY A 152 -13.41 6.58 -5.85
N ALA A 153 -14.52 7.31 -5.74
CA ALA A 153 -14.55 8.71 -5.29
C ALA A 153 -14.05 8.91 -3.85
N HIS A 154 -14.12 7.86 -3.03
CA HIS A 154 -13.61 7.85 -1.66
C HIS A 154 -12.25 7.16 -1.53
N CYS A 155 -11.62 6.82 -2.67
CA CYS A 155 -10.23 6.41 -2.69
C CYS A 155 -9.91 5.13 -1.92
N CYS A 156 -10.82 4.13 -1.90
CA CYS A 156 -10.63 2.95 -1.06
C CYS A 156 -9.27 2.26 -1.31
N TYR A 157 -8.44 2.19 -0.27
CA TYR A 157 -7.11 1.59 -0.29
C TYR A 157 -7.12 0.20 0.35
N THR A 158 -6.42 -0.74 -0.28
CA THR A 158 -6.22 -2.09 0.26
C THR A 158 -4.73 -2.40 0.30
N TYR A 159 -4.22 -2.87 1.43
CA TYR A 159 -2.84 -3.30 1.57
C TYR A 159 -2.75 -4.82 1.52
N HIS A 160 -1.89 -5.32 0.66
CA HIS A 160 -1.58 -6.74 0.53
C HIS A 160 -0.19 -7.00 1.08
N VAL A 161 -0.09 -7.78 2.15
CA VAL A 161 1.17 -8.28 2.67
C VAL A 161 1.43 -9.64 2.03
N VAL A 162 2.56 -9.78 1.35
CA VAL A 162 2.89 -10.96 0.55
C VAL A 162 4.22 -11.54 1.02
N ALA A 163 4.20 -12.82 1.41
CA ALA A 163 5.41 -13.59 1.68
C ALA A 163 5.94 -14.19 0.38
N LEU A 164 7.27 -14.24 0.21
CA LEU A 164 7.91 -14.70 -1.04
C LEU A 164 8.39 -16.16 -1.01
N SER A 165 8.08 -16.97 0.01
CA SER A 165 8.82 -18.21 0.28
C SER A 165 7.95 -19.43 0.63
N PRO A 166 8.22 -20.62 0.03
CA PRO A 166 8.83 -20.86 -1.28
C PRO A 166 7.88 -20.55 -2.45
N GLU A 167 6.59 -20.43 -2.16
CA GLU A 167 5.54 -20.02 -3.10
C GLU A 167 4.94 -18.71 -2.60
N PRO A 168 4.91 -17.65 -3.43
CA PRO A 168 4.39 -16.39 -2.95
C PRO A 168 2.90 -16.44 -2.63
N LYS A 169 2.57 -15.92 -1.46
CA LYS A 169 1.21 -15.95 -0.90
C LYS A 169 0.91 -14.64 -0.21
N THR A 170 -0.29 -14.12 -0.43
CA THR A 170 -0.83 -13.06 0.41
C THR A 170 -1.06 -13.63 1.80
N VAL A 171 -0.34 -13.10 2.79
CA VAL A 171 -0.44 -13.51 4.20
C VAL A 171 -1.44 -12.65 4.96
N GLN A 172 -1.70 -11.44 4.49
CA GLN A 172 -2.68 -10.54 5.07
C GLN A 172 -3.20 -9.57 4.01
N VAL A 173 -4.49 -9.28 4.10
CA VAL A 173 -5.13 -8.16 3.41
C VAL A 173 -5.63 -7.20 4.50
N ILE A 174 -5.35 -5.93 4.34
CA ILE A 174 -5.78 -4.87 5.26
C ILE A 174 -6.56 -3.87 4.43
N GLU A 175 -7.87 -3.82 4.65
CA GLU A 175 -8.70 -2.76 4.10
C GLU A 175 -8.43 -1.50 4.92
N LEU A 176 -8.07 -0.41 4.24
CA LEU A 176 -7.83 0.90 4.84
C LEU A 176 -8.95 1.89 4.50
N ASP A 177 -9.94 1.42 3.74
CA ASP A 177 -11.09 2.19 3.29
C ASP A 177 -10.63 3.56 2.78
N ASP A 178 -11.16 4.66 3.31
CA ASP A 178 -10.97 5.98 2.72
C ASP A 178 -9.66 6.67 3.14
N SER A 179 -8.76 5.95 3.81
CA SER A 179 -7.49 6.48 4.31
C SER A 179 -6.26 5.76 3.77
N PRO A 180 -5.24 6.50 3.28
CA PRO A 180 -3.96 5.88 2.97
C PRO A 180 -3.23 5.48 4.26
N GLY A 181 -2.57 4.33 4.22
CA GLY A 181 -1.62 3.91 5.24
C GLY A 181 -0.23 4.48 4.99
N GLU A 182 0.58 4.57 6.04
CA GLU A 182 2.00 4.87 5.96
C GLU A 182 2.82 3.79 6.64
N ILE A 183 3.81 3.26 5.92
CA ILE A 183 4.73 2.25 6.46
C ILE A 183 6.06 2.89 6.79
N GLU A 184 6.46 2.74 8.04
CA GLU A 184 7.67 3.34 8.60
C GLU A 184 8.41 2.38 9.55
N SER A 185 9.55 2.83 10.06
CA SER A 185 10.31 2.13 11.11
C SER A 185 9.95 2.69 12.49
N CYS A 186 9.54 1.82 13.40
CA CYS A 186 9.32 2.14 14.81
C CYS A 186 10.40 1.47 15.68
N GLY A 187 11.63 1.99 15.60
CA GLY A 187 12.78 1.40 16.26
C GLY A 187 13.26 0.15 15.53
N GLU A 188 13.10 -1.03 16.14
CA GLU A 188 13.49 -2.31 15.54
C GLU A 188 12.36 -3.00 14.76
N ARG A 189 11.15 -2.43 14.78
CA ARG A 189 9.95 -2.99 14.13
C ARG A 189 9.53 -2.16 12.92
N THR A 190 8.93 -2.82 11.93
CA THR A 190 8.19 -2.13 10.87
C THR A 190 6.76 -1.86 11.33
N CYS A 191 6.29 -0.64 11.13
CA CYS A 191 4.93 -0.23 11.47
C CYS A 191 4.12 0.14 10.25
N LEU A 192 2.81 0.01 10.40
CA LEU A 192 1.81 0.60 9.53
C LEU A 192 0.96 1.57 10.36
N ASN A 193 1.07 2.85 10.05
CA ASN A 193 0.22 3.91 10.58
C ASN A 193 -0.96 4.10 9.64
N LEU A 194 -2.16 4.15 10.19
CA LEU A 194 -3.39 4.39 9.44
C LEU A 194 -4.39 5.13 10.33
N VAL A 195 -5.58 5.42 9.81
CA VAL A 195 -6.69 5.88 10.64
C VAL A 195 -7.83 4.89 10.57
N ASP A 196 -8.51 4.70 11.70
CA ASP A 196 -9.78 4.01 11.74
C ASP A 196 -10.89 5.00 11.33
N ASP A 197 -11.54 4.69 10.22
CA ASP A 197 -12.61 5.48 9.61
C ASP A 197 -14.00 4.88 9.88
N THR A 198 -14.15 4.03 10.90
CA THR A 198 -15.44 3.52 11.38
C THR A 198 -16.48 4.63 11.62
N PHE A 199 -16.02 5.86 11.91
CA PHE A 199 -16.83 7.05 12.13
C PHE A 199 -16.95 7.96 10.89
N ALA A 200 -16.57 7.48 9.71
CA ALA A 200 -16.83 8.16 8.44
C ALA A 200 -18.32 8.50 8.32
N GLU A 201 -18.60 9.76 8.02
CA GLU A 201 -19.93 10.36 7.89
C GLU A 201 -20.79 10.30 9.17
N TRP A 202 -20.20 9.95 10.32
CA TRP A 202 -20.93 9.95 11.57
C TRP A 202 -21.29 11.38 12.00
N ARG A 203 -22.60 11.68 11.94
CA ARG A 203 -23.17 13.00 12.27
C ARG A 203 -22.58 14.14 11.45
N GLY A 204 -22.19 13.93 10.20
CA GLY A 204 -21.66 14.98 9.33
C GLY A 204 -21.20 14.45 7.98
N PRO A 205 -20.82 15.32 7.03
CA PRO A 205 -20.19 14.89 5.79
C PRO A 205 -18.79 14.32 6.05
N PHE A 206 -18.30 13.49 5.11
CA PHE A 206 -16.99 12.83 5.19
C PHE A 206 -15.85 13.78 5.61
N ALA A 207 -15.80 14.98 5.01
CA ALA A 207 -14.78 16.01 5.27
C ALA A 207 -14.71 16.51 6.74
N THR A 208 -15.71 16.20 7.56
CA THR A 208 -15.77 16.57 8.97
C THR A 208 -15.92 15.37 9.90
N SER A 209 -15.71 14.16 9.38
CA SER A 209 -15.75 12.94 10.17
C SER A 209 -14.64 12.94 11.21
N ILE A 210 -14.88 12.18 12.26
CA ILE A 210 -13.88 11.96 13.29
C ILE A 210 -13.14 10.66 12.97
N HIS A 211 -11.86 10.64 13.24
CA HIS A 211 -10.99 9.51 12.94
C HIS A 211 -10.04 9.29 14.11
N ALA A 212 -9.69 8.03 14.35
CA ALA A 212 -8.69 7.69 15.36
C ALA A 212 -7.44 7.14 14.67
N PRO A 213 -6.23 7.67 14.95
CA PRO A 213 -5.01 7.07 14.44
C PRO A 213 -4.86 5.65 15.01
N VAL A 214 -4.35 4.73 14.19
CA VAL A 214 -4.06 3.35 14.56
C VAL A 214 -2.63 3.02 14.14
N HIS A 215 -1.90 2.42 15.07
CA HIS A 215 -0.54 1.94 14.87
C HIS A 215 -0.55 0.41 14.89
N LEU A 216 -0.12 -0.19 13.78
CA LEU A 216 0.08 -1.63 13.70
C LEU A 216 1.58 -1.93 13.61
N SER A 217 2.05 -2.95 14.33
CA SER A 217 3.41 -3.46 14.20
C SER A 217 3.42 -4.77 13.43
N LEU A 218 4.45 -4.98 12.61
CA LEU A 218 4.68 -6.24 11.92
C LEU A 218 5.15 -7.30 12.93
N GLU A 219 4.30 -8.30 13.18
CA GLU A 219 4.52 -9.36 14.15
C GLU A 219 3.96 -10.69 13.63
N ASN A 220 4.75 -11.76 13.68
CA ASN A 220 4.36 -13.10 13.21
C ASN A 220 3.87 -13.10 11.74
N GLY A 221 4.60 -12.37 10.89
CA GLY A 221 4.38 -12.27 9.45
C GLY A 221 3.19 -11.41 9.02
N GLY A 222 2.61 -10.60 9.91
CA GLY A 222 1.54 -9.67 9.56
C GLY A 222 1.45 -8.47 10.51
N PHE A 223 0.78 -7.41 10.09
CA PHE A 223 0.52 -6.24 10.92
C PHE A 223 -0.54 -6.55 11.98
N ARG A 224 -0.26 -6.19 13.24
CA ARG A 224 -1.11 -6.40 14.42
C ARG A 224 -1.22 -5.12 15.22
N PHE A 225 -2.34 -4.92 15.89
CA PHE A 225 -2.57 -3.74 16.72
C PHE A 225 -1.49 -3.62 17.79
N ASP A 226 -0.75 -2.51 17.79
CA ASP A 226 0.36 -2.31 18.73
C ASP A 226 -0.07 -1.46 19.91
N GLN A 227 -0.51 -2.12 20.98
CA GLN A 227 -0.89 -1.44 22.22
C GLN A 227 0.24 -0.58 22.81
N SER A 228 1.51 -0.94 22.60
CA SER A 228 2.64 -0.19 23.17
C SER A 228 2.84 1.15 22.47
N LEU A 229 2.56 1.23 21.17
CA LEU A 229 2.60 2.47 20.39
C LEU A 229 1.32 3.30 20.56
N MET A 230 0.17 2.63 20.75
CA MET A 230 -1.11 3.29 20.92
C MET A 230 -1.27 3.96 22.29
N ARG A 231 -0.79 3.31 23.37
CA ARG A 231 -0.98 3.82 24.74
C ARG A 231 -0.24 5.12 24.98
N LYS A 232 -0.95 6.08 25.59
CA LYS A 232 -0.36 7.31 26.13
C LYS A 232 -0.50 7.32 27.65
N THR A 233 0.56 7.76 28.34
CA THR A 233 0.59 7.85 29.80
C THR A 233 0.06 9.19 30.33
N GLN A 234 -0.07 10.18 29.46
CA GLN A 234 -0.58 11.50 29.78
C GLN A 234 -2.00 11.69 29.21
N ALA A 235 -2.77 12.54 29.89
CA ALA A 235 -4.09 12.96 29.43
C ALA A 235 -3.96 13.48 28.00
N THR A 236 -4.72 12.87 27.09
CA THR A 236 -4.56 13.17 25.67
C THR A 236 -5.40 14.36 25.23
N VAL A 237 -6.53 14.61 25.90
CA VAL A 237 -7.36 15.79 25.67
C VAL A 237 -7.05 16.86 26.72
N SER A 238 -6.73 18.07 26.26
CA SER A 238 -6.42 19.20 27.14
C SER A 238 -7.67 19.83 27.75
N ALA A 239 -7.52 20.51 28.90
CA ALA A 239 -8.61 21.30 29.49
C ALA A 239 -9.12 22.40 28.54
N ALA A 240 -8.25 22.96 27.69
CA ALA A 240 -8.66 23.93 26.68
C ALA A 240 -9.61 23.30 25.65
N SER A 241 -9.31 22.07 25.19
CA SER A 241 -10.16 21.30 24.28
C SER A 241 -11.53 21.01 24.90
N LEU A 242 -11.57 20.62 26.18
CA LEU A 242 -12.83 20.40 26.90
C LEU A 242 -13.67 21.67 27.02
N ASN A 243 -13.03 22.82 27.29
CA ASN A 243 -13.72 24.12 27.29
C ASN A 243 -14.26 24.48 25.91
N THR A 244 -13.54 24.18 24.83
CA THR A 244 -14.04 24.39 23.46
C THR A 244 -15.27 23.53 23.17
N ILE A 245 -15.26 22.25 23.57
CA ILE A 245 -16.41 21.35 23.42
C ILE A 245 -17.62 21.89 24.19
N ARG A 246 -17.42 22.30 25.45
CA ARG A 246 -18.48 22.88 26.28
C ARG A 246 -19.08 24.12 25.63
N HIS A 247 -18.23 25.03 25.16
CA HIS A 247 -18.68 26.24 24.50
C HIS A 247 -19.45 25.93 23.20
N ALA A 248 -19.02 24.93 22.43
CA ALA A 248 -19.73 24.49 21.23
C ALA A 248 -21.17 24.04 21.54
N PHE A 249 -21.38 23.35 22.66
CA PHE A 249 -22.73 23.00 23.13
C PHE A 249 -23.55 24.22 23.56
N GLU A 250 -22.95 25.21 24.24
CA GLU A 250 -23.65 26.43 24.69
C GLU A 250 -24.16 27.29 23.53
N ILE A 251 -23.40 27.34 22.43
CA ILE A 251 -23.76 28.17 21.26
C ILE A 251 -24.63 27.43 20.26
N ALA A 252 -24.73 26.10 20.33
CA ALA A 252 -25.54 25.31 19.42
C ALA A 252 -27.03 25.62 19.62
N ARG A 253 -27.64 26.25 18.63
CA ARG A 253 -29.07 26.63 18.60
C ARG A 253 -29.88 25.80 17.63
N LYS A 254 -29.21 25.04 16.76
CA LYS A 254 -29.80 24.23 15.69
C LYS A 254 -29.23 22.80 15.68
N PRO A 255 -29.94 21.85 15.04
CA PRO A 255 -29.49 20.46 14.95
C PRO A 255 -28.10 20.30 14.32
N ASP A 256 -27.79 21.02 13.24
CA ASP A 256 -26.50 20.97 12.53
C ASP A 256 -25.32 21.49 13.38
N GLU A 257 -25.56 22.56 14.15
CA GLU A 257 -24.59 23.09 15.12
C GLU A 257 -24.37 22.10 16.28
N THR A 258 -25.43 21.40 16.68
CA THR A 258 -25.37 20.36 17.72
C THR A 258 -24.53 19.17 17.24
N ASP A 259 -24.67 18.78 15.96
CA ASP A 259 -23.86 17.71 15.37
C ASP A 259 -22.37 18.07 15.35
N ALA A 260 -22.01 19.34 15.12
CA ALA A 260 -20.61 19.77 15.23
C ALA A 260 -20.06 19.57 16.66
N ALA A 261 -20.82 19.96 17.69
CA ALA A 261 -20.44 19.72 19.09
C ALA A 261 -20.33 18.23 19.41
N TYR A 262 -21.25 17.41 18.90
CA TYR A 262 -21.20 15.94 19.03
C TYR A 262 -19.96 15.33 18.37
N ARG A 263 -19.55 15.80 17.19
CA ARG A 263 -18.31 15.34 16.55
C ARG A 263 -17.08 15.73 17.37
N MET A 264 -17.01 16.97 17.88
CA MET A 264 -15.90 17.39 18.74
C MET A 264 -15.78 16.54 20.01
N LEU A 265 -16.91 16.25 20.66
CA LEU A 265 -16.96 15.35 21.80
C LEU A 265 -16.57 13.91 21.40
N GLY A 266 -17.10 13.41 20.28
CA GLY A 266 -16.77 12.08 19.77
C GLY A 266 -15.28 11.91 19.50
N GLN A 267 -14.63 12.91 18.88
CA GLN A 267 -13.18 12.90 18.66
C GLN A 267 -12.39 12.82 19.97
N ALA A 268 -12.79 13.59 20.99
CA ALA A 268 -12.16 13.53 22.31
C ALA A 268 -12.34 12.15 22.96
N LEU A 269 -13.52 11.53 22.83
CA LEU A 269 -13.77 10.18 23.33
C LEU A 269 -12.94 9.13 22.60
N LEU A 270 -12.85 9.20 21.27
CA LEU A 270 -11.97 8.33 20.47
C LEU A 270 -10.53 8.46 20.93
N GLU A 271 -10.04 9.67 21.16
CA GLU A 271 -8.68 9.91 21.60
C GLU A 271 -8.39 9.27 22.98
N PHE A 272 -9.32 9.36 23.94
CA PHE A 272 -9.18 8.61 25.20
C PHE A 272 -9.21 7.10 24.99
N ILE A 273 -10.10 6.59 24.14
CA ILE A 273 -10.26 5.14 23.95
C ILE A 273 -9.05 4.53 23.24
N TYR A 274 -8.60 5.13 22.14
CA TYR A 274 -7.49 4.62 21.33
C TYR A 274 -6.14 4.81 22.02
N THR A 275 -6.06 5.61 23.08
CA THR A 275 -4.84 5.76 23.90
C THR A 275 -4.86 4.96 25.19
N GLY A 276 -5.88 4.11 25.40
CA GLY A 276 -5.99 3.23 26.56
C GLY A 276 -6.50 3.93 27.84
N GLN A 277 -7.19 5.06 27.69
CA GLN A 277 -7.70 5.92 28.77
C GLN A 277 -9.23 5.98 28.82
N ALA A 278 -9.95 4.94 28.34
CA ALA A 278 -11.41 4.93 28.27
C ALA A 278 -12.13 5.13 29.62
N ILE A 279 -11.44 4.89 30.75
CA ILE A 279 -11.97 5.17 32.09
C ILE A 279 -12.30 6.66 32.30
N GLN A 280 -11.66 7.56 31.54
CA GLN A 280 -11.87 9.01 31.63
C GLN A 280 -13.10 9.48 30.84
N CYS A 281 -13.62 8.67 29.91
CA CYS A 281 -14.72 9.05 29.02
C CYS A 281 -16.00 9.45 29.77
N GLU A 282 -16.37 8.75 30.86
CA GLU A 282 -17.59 9.08 31.61
C GLU A 282 -17.45 10.43 32.33
N ALA A 283 -16.29 10.72 32.91
CA ALA A 283 -16.02 11.99 33.57
C ALA A 283 -16.08 13.16 32.56
N VAL A 284 -15.47 12.98 31.39
CA VAL A 284 -15.53 13.96 30.29
C VAL A 284 -16.96 14.18 29.84
N LEU A 285 -17.73 13.11 29.63
CA LEU A 285 -19.14 13.17 29.29
C LEU A 285 -19.98 13.87 30.37
N GLN A 286 -19.63 13.75 31.65
CA GLN A 286 -20.32 14.47 32.71
C GLN A 286 -19.93 15.96 32.75
N GLU A 287 -18.67 16.27 32.45
CA GLU A 287 -18.13 17.63 32.53
C GLU A 287 -18.59 18.53 31.38
N VAL A 288 -18.65 18.00 30.15
CA VAL A 288 -18.91 18.80 28.95
C VAL A 288 -20.36 18.79 28.51
N TRP A 289 -21.16 17.83 28.99
CA TRP A 289 -22.54 17.66 28.53
C TRP A 289 -23.49 18.66 29.19
N PRO A 290 -24.35 19.36 28.41
CA PRO A 290 -25.31 20.30 28.98
C PRO A 290 -26.33 19.63 29.91
N THR A 291 -26.61 20.23 31.06
CA THR A 291 -27.50 19.66 32.09
C THR A 291 -28.96 19.56 31.64
N ASP A 292 -29.35 20.30 30.61
CA ASP A 292 -30.70 20.42 30.08
C ASP A 292 -30.95 19.53 28.84
N VAL A 293 -29.93 18.83 28.34
CA VAL A 293 -30.03 17.99 27.13
C VAL A 293 -30.16 16.51 27.49
N SER A 294 -31.37 15.97 27.36
CA SER A 294 -31.69 14.56 27.63
C SER A 294 -31.04 13.55 26.68
N ALA A 295 -30.34 14.02 25.64
CA ALA A 295 -29.76 13.19 24.59
C ALA A 295 -28.44 12.46 25.00
N LYS A 296 -27.90 12.67 26.21
CA LYS A 296 -26.61 12.06 26.67
C LYS A 296 -26.57 10.55 26.44
N HIS A 297 -27.63 9.86 26.87
CA HIS A 297 -27.71 8.41 26.74
C HIS A 297 -27.87 7.95 25.29
N ALA A 298 -28.61 8.70 24.47
CA ALA A 298 -28.78 8.39 23.06
C ALA A 298 -27.46 8.53 22.30
N PHE A 299 -26.75 9.63 22.51
CA PHE A 299 -25.40 9.86 21.97
C PHE A 299 -24.42 8.76 22.40
N SER A 300 -24.34 8.48 23.70
CA SER A 300 -23.37 7.50 24.21
C SER A 300 -23.62 6.10 23.65
N ARG A 301 -24.88 5.70 23.52
CA ARG A 301 -25.27 4.43 22.90
C ARG A 301 -24.89 4.38 21.43
N GLU A 302 -25.28 5.40 20.67
CA GLU A 302 -24.97 5.48 19.23
C GLU A 302 -23.47 5.49 18.97
N PHE A 303 -22.71 6.28 19.73
CA PHE A 303 -21.25 6.33 19.65
C PHE A 303 -20.63 4.95 19.88
N LEU A 304 -21.07 4.24 20.92
CA LEU A 304 -20.58 2.88 21.20
C LEU A 304 -21.02 1.85 20.16
N GLU A 305 -22.24 1.96 19.62
CA GLU A 305 -22.73 1.11 18.55
C GLU A 305 -21.92 1.31 17.26
N THR A 306 -21.52 2.54 16.95
CA THR A 306 -20.61 2.83 15.84
C THR A 306 -19.22 2.28 16.13
N LEU A 307 -18.63 2.58 17.30
CA LEU A 307 -17.30 2.11 17.68
C LEU A 307 -17.16 0.58 17.66
N ARG A 308 -18.20 -0.18 18.03
CA ARG A 308 -18.20 -1.65 17.98
C ARG A 308 -18.03 -2.23 16.57
N LYS A 309 -18.25 -1.43 15.52
CA LYS A 309 -18.04 -1.86 14.14
C LYS A 309 -16.57 -1.79 13.73
N SER A 310 -15.72 -1.13 14.54
CA SER A 310 -14.30 -1.03 14.26
C SER A 310 -13.66 -2.41 14.17
N PRO A 311 -12.77 -2.65 13.18
CA PRO A 311 -12.00 -3.88 13.11
C PRO A 311 -11.07 -4.04 14.32
N TYR A 312 -10.79 -2.96 15.05
CA TYR A 312 -9.94 -2.93 16.24
C TYR A 312 -10.73 -3.02 17.56
N TRP A 313 -12.06 -3.20 17.53
CA TRP A 313 -12.90 -3.21 18.75
C TRP A 313 -12.37 -4.12 19.86
N ASN A 314 -11.98 -5.36 19.52
CA ASN A 314 -11.49 -6.31 20.51
C ASN A 314 -10.15 -5.88 21.12
N ASP A 315 -9.25 -5.34 20.30
CA ASP A 315 -7.95 -4.82 20.74
C ASP A 315 -8.12 -3.59 21.63
N LEU A 316 -9.01 -2.67 21.25
CA LEU A 316 -9.37 -1.50 22.05
C LEU A 316 -9.96 -1.91 23.39
N LEU A 317 -10.87 -2.89 23.41
CA LEU A 317 -11.47 -3.39 24.63
C LEU A 317 -10.43 -4.03 25.54
N ALA A 318 -9.56 -4.89 25.00
CA ALA A 318 -8.46 -5.49 25.74
C ALA A 318 -7.50 -4.43 26.29
N MET A 319 -7.15 -3.43 25.47
CA MET A 319 -6.27 -2.33 25.86
C MET A 319 -6.87 -1.50 27.00
N ASN A 320 -8.18 -1.32 27.02
CA ASN A 320 -8.91 -0.58 28.05
C ASN A 320 -9.41 -1.46 29.21
N GLY A 321 -8.77 -2.61 29.47
CA GLY A 321 -9.08 -3.43 30.64
C GLY A 321 -10.43 -4.15 30.58
N GLY A 322 -10.93 -4.42 29.38
CA GLY A 322 -12.17 -5.14 29.14
C GLY A 322 -13.44 -4.30 29.29
N THR A 323 -13.33 -2.97 29.46
CA THR A 323 -14.49 -2.07 29.61
C THR A 323 -14.27 -0.75 28.86
N ILE A 324 -15.24 -0.32 28.06
CA ILE A 324 -15.27 1.01 27.44
C ILE A 324 -16.61 1.66 27.80
N MET A 325 -16.57 2.84 28.44
CA MET A 325 -17.77 3.59 28.85
C MET A 325 -18.81 2.74 29.62
N GLY A 326 -18.34 1.89 30.53
CA GLY A 326 -19.19 1.02 31.36
C GLY A 326 -19.72 -0.24 30.66
N VAL A 327 -19.46 -0.42 29.36
CA VAL A 327 -19.83 -1.65 28.63
C VAL A 327 -18.67 -2.67 28.67
N ARG A 328 -18.99 -3.90 29.09
CA ARG A 328 -18.11 -5.08 29.04
C ARG A 328 -18.47 -5.95 27.84
N ASN A 329 -17.52 -6.79 27.41
CA ASN A 329 -17.77 -7.86 26.44
C ASN A 329 -18.80 -8.88 26.96
#